data_AF-B8HZW3-F1
#
_entry.id   AF-B8HZW3-F1
#
_cell.length_a   1.000
_cell.length_b   1.000
_cell.length_c   1.000
_cell.angle_alpha   90.00
_cell.angle_beta   90.00
_cell.angle_gamma   90.00
#
_symmetry.space_group_name_H-M   'P 1'
#
loop_
_entity.id
_entity.type
_entity.pdbx_description
1 polymer ?
#
loop_
_entity_poly.entity_id
_entity_poly.type
_entity_poly.pdbx_seq_one_letter_code
_entity_poly.pdbx_strand_id
1 'polypeptide(L)'
;MEMIDRYIYAVTQHLPENIREDVSKELRSNIQDMLPEDASNDQIREVLEELGNPIKLAVEYNPKSRYLIGPSIYNQYITILKLVTGIAALTMGCIAIFTWLFNPVDVQKTASVIANIISAFFEGALQGAFWVTLVFVIMERSGVHEGNSPFTKKKWTLKDLPDIPDYGKKKISRVSTTAEIFFTVIVTVVLIFRPGVIGVSLNGSQFVPILNADRLNTYIIGIVLFGVVSLGILVWKTIYPYWIIPLAAANAGFNIATAVFMLFMVRDRHMVNGEFLNLLESLTKLTLPQVTLIWQRGLWVFAAVIIMIAICDSIAGVFKCKR
;
A
#
# COMPACT_ATOMS: atom_id res chain seq x y z
N MET A 1 25.68 42.27 -16.81
CA MET A 1 24.33 41.68 -16.96
C MET A 1 24.37 40.22 -17.45
N GLU A 2 25.13 39.87 -18.49
CA GLU A 2 25.18 38.49 -19.02
C GLU A 2 25.47 37.40 -17.96
N MET A 3 26.36 37.65 -16.98
CA MET A 3 26.65 36.70 -15.90
C MET A 3 25.44 36.42 -15.00
N ILE A 4 24.65 37.45 -14.69
CA ILE A 4 23.42 37.31 -13.87
C ILE A 4 22.39 36.50 -14.64
N ASP A 5 22.18 36.83 -15.92
CA ASP A 5 21.23 36.10 -16.78
C ASP A 5 21.61 34.62 -16.93
N ARG A 6 22.91 34.34 -17.11
CA ARG A 6 23.44 32.97 -17.18
C ARG A 6 23.29 32.23 -15.86
N TYR A 7 23.50 32.90 -14.72
CA TYR A 7 23.31 32.29 -13.41
C TYR A 7 21.84 31.94 -13.15
N ILE A 8 20.93 32.90 -13.40
CA ILE A 8 19.49 32.68 -13.26
C ILE A 8 19.00 31.58 -14.19
N TYR A 9 19.45 31.56 -15.45
CA TYR A 9 19.16 30.47 -16.37
C TYR A 9 19.67 29.12 -15.84
N ALA A 10 20.89 29.09 -15.31
CA ALA A 10 21.48 27.89 -14.72
C ALA A 10 20.69 27.36 -13.51
N VAL A 11 20.08 28.22 -12.69
CA VAL A 11 19.17 27.82 -11.61
C VAL A 11 17.84 27.32 -12.16
N THR A 12 17.20 28.12 -13.01
CA THR A 12 15.81 27.91 -13.45
C THR A 12 15.64 26.71 -14.39
N GLN A 13 16.65 26.35 -15.18
CA GLN A 13 16.60 25.14 -16.02
C GLN A 13 16.39 23.84 -15.20
N HIS A 14 16.76 23.83 -13.91
CA HIS A 14 16.57 22.70 -13.01
C HIS A 14 15.24 22.73 -12.26
N LEU A 15 14.38 23.72 -12.52
CA LEU A 15 13.07 23.86 -11.90
C LEU A 15 11.95 23.39 -12.85
N PRO A 16 10.79 22.95 -12.32
CA PRO A 16 9.56 22.73 -13.08
C PRO A 16 9.10 24.02 -13.77
N GLU A 17 8.59 23.90 -15.00
CA GLU A 17 8.19 25.04 -15.84
C GLU A 17 7.24 26.01 -15.14
N ASN A 18 6.32 25.48 -14.33
CA ASN A 18 5.28 26.26 -13.66
C ASN A 18 5.79 27.21 -12.56
N ILE A 19 7.06 27.09 -12.13
CA ILE A 19 7.66 28.00 -11.13
C ILE A 19 8.88 28.74 -11.67
N ARG A 20 9.35 28.44 -12.89
CA ARG A 20 10.57 29.03 -13.45
C ARG A 20 10.50 30.54 -13.53
N GLU A 21 9.38 31.07 -14.00
CA GLU A 21 9.22 32.51 -14.20
C GLU A 21 9.20 33.26 -12.87
N ASP A 22 8.44 32.77 -11.89
CA ASP A 22 8.35 33.38 -10.56
C ASP A 22 9.72 33.35 -9.86
N VAL A 23 10.39 32.20 -9.85
CA VAL A 23 11.73 32.06 -9.26
C VAL A 23 12.75 32.89 -10.01
N SER A 24 12.64 33.00 -11.35
CA SER A 24 13.54 33.86 -12.14
C SER A 24 13.42 35.32 -11.75
N LYS A 25 12.21 35.82 -11.49
CA LYS A 25 11.97 37.21 -11.08
C LYS A 25 12.44 37.45 -9.65
N GLU A 26 12.11 36.54 -8.74
CA GLU A 26 12.53 36.61 -7.34
C GLU A 26 14.05 36.59 -7.22
N LEU A 27 14.72 35.63 -7.86
CA LEU A 27 16.18 35.52 -7.82
C LEU A 27 16.86 36.74 -8.44
N ARG A 28 16.29 37.31 -9.51
CA ARG A 28 16.81 38.55 -10.10
C ARG A 28 16.71 39.72 -9.11
N SER A 29 15.57 39.87 -8.44
CA SER A 29 15.38 40.91 -7.42
C SER A 29 16.39 40.74 -6.30
N ASN A 30 16.54 39.53 -5.77
CA ASN A 30 17.47 39.23 -4.68
C ASN A 30 18.92 39.56 -5.08
N ILE A 31 19.35 39.22 -6.29
CA ILE A 31 20.70 39.56 -6.79
C ILE A 31 20.85 41.08 -6.93
N GLN A 32 19.83 41.79 -7.41
CA GLN A 32 19.88 43.25 -7.54
C GLN A 32 19.94 43.94 -6.18
N ASP A 33 19.22 43.45 -5.18
CA ASP A 33 19.23 43.99 -3.82
C ASP A 33 20.58 43.80 -3.10
N MET A 34 21.36 42.78 -3.50
CA MET A 34 22.72 42.54 -3.01
C MET A 34 23.78 43.42 -3.69
N LEU A 35 23.46 44.07 -4.81
CA LEU A 35 24.41 44.83 -5.61
C LEU A 35 24.22 46.35 -5.44
N PRO A 36 25.31 47.15 -5.38
CA PRO A 36 25.21 48.61 -5.48
C PRO A 36 24.76 49.05 -6.89
N GLU A 37 24.21 50.26 -7.03
CA GLU A 37 23.64 50.75 -8.31
C GLU A 37 24.61 50.67 -9.50
N ASP A 38 25.91 50.91 -9.27
CA ASP A 38 26.98 50.80 -10.26
C ASP A 38 27.95 49.65 -9.94
N ALA A 39 27.42 48.43 -9.82
CA ALA A 39 28.23 47.26 -9.49
C ALA A 39 29.27 46.89 -10.56
N SER A 40 30.51 46.65 -10.13
CA SER A 40 31.57 46.14 -11.00
C SER A 40 31.38 44.65 -11.30
N ASN A 41 32.07 44.14 -12.34
CA ASN A 41 32.05 42.71 -12.66
C ASN A 41 32.59 41.84 -11.52
N ASP A 42 33.52 42.36 -10.71
CA ASP A 42 34.08 41.63 -9.57
C ASP A 42 33.06 41.53 -8.43
N GLN A 43 32.27 42.59 -8.19
CA GLN A 43 31.18 42.56 -7.19
C GLN A 43 30.05 41.62 -7.62
N ILE A 44 29.69 41.60 -8.90
CA ILE A 44 28.72 40.63 -9.45
C ILE A 44 29.23 39.21 -9.22
N ARG A 45 30.52 38.96 -9.46
CA ARG A 45 31.12 37.65 -9.25
C ARG A 45 31.07 37.23 -7.79
N GLU A 46 31.43 38.12 -6.87
CA GLU A 46 31.40 37.87 -5.43
C GLU A 46 30.00 37.48 -4.94
N VAL A 47 28.97 38.25 -5.35
CA VAL A 47 27.56 37.93 -5.02
C VAL A 47 27.13 36.58 -5.57
N LEU A 48 27.47 36.26 -6.83
CA LEU A 48 27.12 34.97 -7.43
C LEU A 48 27.88 33.79 -6.78
N GLU A 49 29.12 34.02 -6.33
CA GLU A 49 29.91 33.04 -5.58
C GLU A 49 29.37 32.85 -4.15
N GLU A 50 28.85 33.90 -3.52
CA GLU A 50 28.16 33.86 -2.21
C GLU A 50 26.84 33.06 -2.28
N LEU A 51 26.03 33.29 -3.33
CA LEU A 51 24.84 32.47 -3.62
C LEU A 51 25.20 31.01 -3.93
N GLY A 52 26.43 30.76 -4.37
CA GLY A 52 26.99 29.44 -4.52
C GLY A 52 26.51 28.70 -5.76
N ASN A 53 26.48 27.36 -5.68
CA ASN A 53 26.22 26.52 -6.85
C ASN A 53 24.75 26.61 -7.31
N PRO A 54 24.46 26.96 -8.58
CA PRO A 54 23.09 27.16 -9.05
C PRO A 54 22.22 25.89 -9.01
N ILE A 55 22.83 24.69 -9.08
CA ILE A 55 22.11 23.42 -8.93
C ILE A 55 21.65 23.24 -7.48
N LYS A 56 22.50 23.61 -6.50
CA LYS A 56 22.16 23.57 -5.08
C LYS A 56 21.07 24.60 -4.76
N LEU A 57 21.20 25.82 -5.26
CA LEU A 57 20.19 26.86 -5.07
C LEU A 57 18.83 26.47 -5.67
N ALA A 58 18.81 25.79 -6.82
CA ALA A 58 17.57 25.23 -7.39
C ALA A 58 16.93 24.14 -6.50
N VAL A 59 17.67 23.49 -5.60
CA VAL A 59 17.08 22.56 -4.59
C VAL A 59 16.28 23.33 -3.57
N GLU A 60 16.76 24.49 -3.14
CA GLU A 60 16.13 25.31 -2.12
C GLU A 60 14.82 25.93 -2.61
N TYR A 61 14.77 26.32 -3.89
CA TYR A 61 13.54 26.80 -4.54
C TYR A 61 12.50 25.70 -4.82
N ASN A 62 12.90 24.43 -4.87
CA ASN A 62 11.97 23.32 -5.12
C ASN A 62 12.38 22.04 -4.36
N PRO A 63 12.24 22.03 -3.03
CA PRO A 63 12.64 20.90 -2.21
C PRO A 63 11.72 19.68 -2.43
N LYS A 64 10.49 19.87 -2.92
CA LYS A 64 9.47 18.81 -2.96
C LYS A 64 9.54 17.92 -4.21
N SER A 65 9.92 18.44 -5.38
CA SER A 65 9.69 17.68 -6.64
C SER A 65 10.74 16.61 -6.98
N ARG A 66 11.77 16.39 -6.14
CA ARG A 66 12.85 15.43 -6.44
C ARG A 66 12.78 14.10 -5.71
N TYR A 67 11.91 13.97 -4.72
CA TYR A 67 11.80 12.73 -3.95
C TYR A 67 10.77 11.78 -4.56
N LEU A 68 11.10 10.49 -4.62
CA LEU A 68 10.12 9.44 -4.97
C LEU A 68 9.06 9.31 -3.85
N ILE A 69 9.51 9.45 -2.60
CA ILE A 69 8.70 9.49 -1.38
C ILE A 69 9.26 10.64 -0.55
N GLY A 70 8.46 11.67 -0.29
CA GLY A 70 8.90 12.89 0.36
C GLY A 70 9.20 12.72 1.85
N PRO A 71 9.99 13.62 2.46
CA PRO A 71 10.37 13.54 3.87
C PRO A 71 9.17 13.52 4.83
N SER A 72 8.01 14.09 4.40
CA SER A 72 6.79 14.14 5.21
C SER A 72 6.16 12.78 5.53
N ILE A 73 6.38 11.76 4.69
CA ILE A 73 5.78 10.42 4.88
C ILE A 73 6.85 9.31 4.93
N TYR A 74 8.13 9.68 4.89
CA TYR A 74 9.25 8.74 4.77
C TYR A 74 9.39 7.82 6.00
N ASN A 75 9.13 8.33 7.20
CA ASN A 75 9.20 7.51 8.41
C ASN A 75 8.10 6.43 8.41
N GLN A 76 6.88 6.82 8.04
CA GLN A 76 5.74 5.91 7.90
C GLN A 76 6.01 4.88 6.80
N TYR A 77 6.62 5.30 5.68
CA TYR A 77 7.07 4.40 4.62
C TYR A 77 8.00 3.32 5.14
N ILE A 78 9.09 3.68 5.84
CA ILE A 78 10.05 2.70 6.35
C ILE A 78 9.40 1.74 7.37
N THR A 79 8.51 2.25 8.23
CA THR A 79 7.79 1.39 9.18
C THR A 79 6.91 0.36 8.47
N ILE A 80 6.07 0.79 7.52
CA ILE A 80 5.16 -0.10 6.80
C ILE A 80 5.94 -1.02 5.86
N LEU A 81 7.00 -0.54 5.21
CA LEU A 81 7.88 -1.33 4.37
C LEU A 81 8.46 -2.50 5.15
N LYS A 82 9.06 -2.27 6.32
CA LYS A 82 9.61 -3.35 7.16
C LYS A 82 8.54 -4.33 7.60
N LEU A 83 7.37 -3.84 8.01
CA LEU A 83 6.25 -4.66 8.47
C LEU A 83 5.75 -5.59 7.35
N VAL A 84 5.33 -5.02 6.21
CA VAL A 84 4.72 -5.77 5.10
C VAL A 84 5.75 -6.68 4.43
N THR A 85 6.98 -6.21 4.24
CA THR A 85 8.08 -7.02 3.67
C THR A 85 8.36 -8.24 4.56
N GLY A 86 8.44 -8.04 5.88
CA GLY A 86 8.64 -9.13 6.82
C GLY A 86 7.50 -10.14 6.79
N ILE A 87 6.24 -9.68 6.80
CA ILE A 87 5.07 -10.55 6.75
C ILE A 87 5.02 -11.34 5.44
N ALA A 88 5.24 -10.68 4.29
CA ALA A 88 5.22 -11.33 2.98
C ALA A 88 6.34 -12.36 2.83
N ALA A 89 7.57 -12.02 3.25
CA ALA A 89 8.71 -12.94 3.26
C ALA A 89 8.45 -14.16 4.15
N LEU A 90 8.00 -13.95 5.39
CA LEU A 90 7.66 -15.03 6.32
C LEU A 90 6.54 -15.91 5.77
N THR A 91 5.50 -15.31 5.19
CA THR A 91 4.37 -16.06 4.63
C THR A 91 4.83 -16.97 3.50
N MET A 92 5.57 -16.43 2.52
CA MET A 92 6.11 -17.20 1.40
C MET A 92 7.09 -18.29 1.85
N GLY A 93 7.98 -17.97 2.79
CA GLY A 93 8.93 -18.92 3.36
C GLY A 93 8.23 -20.07 4.11
N CYS A 94 7.26 -19.75 4.98
CA CYS A 94 6.46 -20.74 5.68
C CYS A 94 5.68 -21.64 4.71
N ILE A 95 5.12 -21.07 3.64
CA ILE A 95 4.43 -21.84 2.60
C ILE A 95 5.41 -22.79 1.90
N ALA A 96 6.62 -22.33 1.55
CA ALA A 96 7.63 -23.19 0.93
C ALA A 96 8.03 -24.36 1.83
N ILE A 97 8.23 -24.09 3.13
CA ILE A 97 8.53 -25.12 4.14
C ILE A 97 7.35 -26.11 4.25
N PHE A 98 6.12 -25.61 4.36
CA PHE A 98 4.92 -26.44 4.44
C PHE A 98 4.77 -27.33 3.20
N THR A 99 4.96 -26.76 2.01
CA THR A 99 4.89 -27.52 0.74
C THR A 99 5.88 -28.69 0.74
N TRP A 100 7.11 -28.47 1.23
CA TRP A 100 8.12 -29.51 1.34
C TRP A 100 7.76 -30.59 2.38
N LEU A 101 7.25 -30.20 3.56
CA LEU A 101 6.88 -31.16 4.61
C LEU A 101 5.78 -32.13 4.17
N PHE A 102 4.82 -31.67 3.38
CA PHE A 102 3.67 -32.47 2.95
C PHE A 102 3.84 -33.14 1.59
N ASN A 103 4.85 -32.75 0.80
CA ASN A 103 5.23 -33.39 -0.46
C ASN A 103 6.76 -33.52 -0.52
N PRO A 104 7.36 -34.39 0.31
CA PRO A 104 8.80 -34.53 0.36
C PRO A 104 9.32 -35.03 -1.00
N VAL A 105 10.10 -34.18 -1.66
CA VAL A 105 10.87 -34.55 -2.85
C VAL A 105 12.04 -35.45 -2.40
N ASP A 106 12.46 -36.38 -3.25
CA ASP A 106 13.55 -37.32 -3.01
C ASP A 106 14.77 -36.67 -2.32
N VAL A 107 15.29 -37.31 -1.28
CA VAL A 107 16.27 -36.75 -0.31
C VAL A 107 17.58 -36.31 -0.99
N GLN A 108 17.87 -36.89 -2.16
CA GLN A 108 19.01 -36.55 -3.02
C GLN A 108 18.95 -35.11 -3.57
N LYS A 109 17.80 -34.41 -3.44
CA LYS A 109 17.60 -33.01 -3.88
C LYS A 109 17.59 -31.99 -2.73
N THR A 110 18.06 -32.35 -1.54
CA THR A 110 18.06 -31.49 -0.33
C THR A 110 18.64 -30.09 -0.55
N ALA A 111 19.73 -29.95 -1.32
CA ALA A 111 20.30 -28.63 -1.65
C ALA A 111 19.31 -27.73 -2.44
N SER A 112 18.54 -28.31 -3.36
CA SER A 112 17.54 -27.56 -4.14
C SER A 112 16.33 -27.13 -3.29
N VAL A 113 15.98 -27.89 -2.25
CA VAL A 113 14.91 -27.53 -1.32
C VAL A 113 15.28 -26.29 -0.51
N ILE A 114 16.49 -26.26 0.04
CA ILE A 114 16.99 -25.10 0.80
C ILE A 114 17.02 -23.86 -0.10
N ALA A 115 17.52 -23.99 -1.33
CA ALA A 115 17.53 -22.91 -2.31
C ALA A 115 16.12 -22.39 -2.62
N ASN A 116 15.13 -23.28 -2.78
CA ASN A 116 13.74 -22.90 -3.03
C ASN A 116 13.11 -22.16 -1.84
N ILE A 117 13.39 -22.59 -0.61
CA ILE A 117 12.90 -21.92 0.60
C ILE A 117 13.50 -20.51 0.69
N ILE A 118 14.82 -20.37 0.54
CA ILE A 118 15.50 -19.07 0.55
C ILE A 118 14.94 -18.16 -0.56
N SER A 119 14.72 -18.72 -1.76
CA SER A 119 14.13 -17.99 -2.88
C SER A 119 12.71 -17.51 -2.57
N ALA A 120 11.90 -18.31 -1.88
CA ALA A 120 10.55 -17.91 -1.46
C ALA A 120 10.56 -16.75 -0.45
N PHE A 121 11.49 -16.76 0.52
CA PHE A 121 11.66 -15.63 1.43
C PHE A 121 12.04 -14.35 0.66
N PHE A 122 13.00 -14.46 -0.27
CA PHE A 122 13.45 -13.33 -1.07
C PHE A 122 12.35 -12.79 -1.98
N GLU A 123 11.60 -13.68 -2.64
CA GLU A 123 10.47 -13.31 -3.50
C GLU A 123 9.37 -12.61 -2.68
N GLY A 124 9.01 -13.16 -1.52
CA GLY A 124 8.03 -12.52 -0.62
C GLY A 124 8.49 -11.14 -0.15
N ALA A 125 9.78 -10.98 0.17
CA ALA A 125 10.35 -9.69 0.52
C ALA A 125 10.29 -8.70 -0.66
N LEU A 126 10.68 -9.12 -1.86
CA LEU A 126 10.67 -8.29 -3.05
C LEU A 126 9.26 -7.82 -3.41
N GLN A 127 8.27 -8.73 -3.36
CA GLN A 127 6.86 -8.42 -3.61
C GLN A 127 6.32 -7.44 -2.57
N GLY A 128 6.57 -7.69 -1.27
CA GLY A 128 6.16 -6.79 -0.20
C GLY A 128 6.76 -5.38 -0.37
N ALA A 129 8.05 -5.31 -0.67
CA ALA A 129 8.73 -4.03 -0.91
C ALA A 129 8.19 -3.29 -2.13
N PHE A 130 7.96 -4.00 -3.23
CA PHE A 130 7.42 -3.43 -4.46
C PHE A 130 6.03 -2.80 -4.24
N TRP A 131 5.08 -3.55 -3.67
CA TRP A 131 3.70 -3.08 -3.50
C TRP A 131 3.59 -1.96 -2.47
N VAL A 132 4.36 -2.00 -1.37
CA VAL A 132 4.41 -0.86 -0.42
C VAL A 132 4.98 0.38 -1.10
N THR A 133 6.09 0.25 -1.82
CA THR A 133 6.71 1.39 -2.53
C THR A 133 5.73 1.98 -3.53
N LEU A 134 5.04 1.14 -4.31
CA LEU A 134 4.04 1.58 -5.28
C LEU A 134 2.92 2.38 -4.60
N VAL A 135 2.37 1.88 -3.49
CA VAL A 135 1.32 2.58 -2.73
C VAL A 135 1.82 3.95 -2.24
N PHE A 136 3.01 4.02 -1.65
CA PHE A 136 3.57 5.28 -1.15
C PHE A 136 3.87 6.28 -2.28
N VAL A 137 4.34 5.80 -3.44
CA VAL A 137 4.51 6.63 -4.63
C VAL A 137 3.18 7.20 -5.11
N ILE A 138 2.13 6.39 -5.19
CA ILE A 138 0.79 6.86 -5.57
C ILE A 138 0.28 7.90 -4.57
N MET A 139 0.48 7.67 -3.27
CA MET A 139 0.04 8.60 -2.21
C MET A 139 0.80 9.93 -2.25
N GLU A 140 2.13 9.90 -2.41
CA GLU A 140 2.97 11.10 -2.56
C GLU A 140 2.52 11.90 -3.79
N ARG A 141 2.30 11.22 -4.93
CA ARG A 141 1.83 11.88 -6.18
C ARG A 141 0.41 12.40 -6.10
N SER A 142 -0.42 11.82 -5.23
CA SER A 142 -1.79 12.30 -4.96
C SER A 142 -1.83 13.46 -3.97
N GLY A 143 -0.69 13.89 -3.42
CA GLY A 143 -0.60 15.01 -2.48
C GLY A 143 -1.00 14.66 -1.05
N VAL A 144 -0.93 13.38 -0.65
CA VAL A 144 -1.16 12.96 0.73
C VAL A 144 0.08 13.26 1.56
N HIS A 145 0.09 14.40 2.24
CA HIS A 145 1.18 14.79 3.15
C HIS A 145 0.69 14.90 4.59
N GLU A 146 1.57 14.72 5.56
CA GLU A 146 1.25 14.95 6.97
C GLU A 146 0.78 16.41 7.16
N GLY A 147 -0.44 16.60 7.67
CA GLY A 147 -1.03 17.93 7.90
C GLY A 147 -1.73 18.60 6.70
N ASN A 148 -1.70 18.02 5.49
CA ASN A 148 -2.45 18.49 4.33
C ASN A 148 -3.24 17.34 3.70
N SER A 149 -4.57 17.36 3.85
CA SER A 149 -5.44 16.42 3.13
C SER A 149 -5.40 16.73 1.63
N PRO A 150 -5.29 15.70 0.75
CA PRO A 150 -5.21 15.88 -0.70
C PRO A 150 -6.43 16.59 -1.30
N PHE A 151 -7.54 16.65 -0.56
CA PHE A 151 -8.79 17.26 -0.99
C PHE A 151 -8.97 18.72 -0.58
N THR A 152 -8.02 19.30 0.17
CA THR A 152 -8.09 20.69 0.64
C THR A 152 -6.88 21.46 0.16
N LYS A 153 -6.99 22.10 -1.02
CA LYS A 153 -6.04 23.12 -1.52
C LYS A 153 -6.22 24.46 -0.81
N LYS A 154 -6.39 24.47 0.52
CA LYS A 154 -6.57 25.70 1.29
C LYS A 154 -5.18 26.24 1.66
N LYS A 155 -4.91 27.53 1.40
CA LYS A 155 -3.72 28.20 1.94
C LYS A 155 -3.77 28.12 3.46
N TRP A 156 -2.69 27.66 4.09
CA TRP A 156 -2.61 27.54 5.54
C TRP A 156 -2.83 28.90 6.21
N THR A 157 -3.65 28.92 7.25
CA THR A 157 -3.94 30.08 8.09
C THR A 157 -3.73 29.71 9.56
N LEU A 158 -3.53 30.71 10.43
CA LEU A 158 -3.45 30.51 11.89
C LEU A 158 -4.67 29.80 12.49
N LYS A 159 -5.82 29.80 11.79
CA LYS A 159 -7.02 29.05 12.19
C LYS A 159 -6.92 27.55 11.88
N ASP A 160 -5.95 27.14 11.06
CA ASP A 160 -5.65 25.74 10.74
C ASP A 160 -4.60 25.17 11.71
N LEU A 161 -4.19 25.92 12.75
CA LEU A 161 -3.43 25.37 13.85
C LEU A 161 -4.27 24.25 14.48
N PRO A 162 -3.77 23.01 14.52
CA PRO A 162 -4.54 21.94 15.12
C PRO A 162 -4.78 22.27 16.59
N ASP A 163 -6.04 22.21 17.00
CA ASP A 163 -6.40 22.24 18.42
C ASP A 163 -5.58 21.19 19.17
N ILE A 164 -5.21 21.49 20.42
CA ILE A 164 -4.54 20.51 21.28
C ILE A 164 -5.42 19.27 21.29
N PRO A 165 -4.93 18.15 20.78
CA PRO A 165 -5.86 17.15 20.31
C PRO A 165 -6.42 16.35 21.48
N ASP A 166 -7.70 16.56 21.78
CA ASP A 166 -8.51 15.56 22.45
C ASP A 166 -8.91 14.48 21.43
N TYR A 167 -7.93 13.63 21.07
CA TYR A 167 -8.15 12.54 20.13
C TYR A 167 -9.14 11.47 20.65
N GLY A 168 -9.67 11.62 21.87
CA GLY A 168 -10.52 10.68 22.62
C GLY A 168 -11.11 9.55 21.78
N LYS A 169 -12.28 9.78 21.16
CA LYS A 169 -13.02 8.76 20.39
C LYS A 169 -12.67 8.72 18.89
N LYS A 170 -11.97 9.72 18.35
CA LYS A 170 -11.56 9.82 16.93
C LYS A 170 -10.33 8.99 16.60
N LYS A 171 -9.51 8.65 17.61
CA LYS A 171 -8.26 7.91 17.45
C LYS A 171 -8.49 6.53 16.84
N ILE A 172 -7.68 6.21 15.84
CA ILE A 172 -7.61 4.88 15.24
C ILE A 172 -6.64 4.03 16.08
N SER A 173 -7.05 2.81 16.41
CA SER A 173 -6.21 1.89 17.19
C SER A 173 -5.04 1.40 16.32
N ARG A 174 -3.81 1.71 16.73
CA ARG A 174 -2.60 1.25 16.04
C ARG A 174 -2.51 -0.29 16.01
N VAL A 175 -2.93 -0.95 17.08
CA VAL A 175 -2.95 -2.42 17.15
C VAL A 175 -3.94 -3.01 16.14
N SER A 176 -5.12 -2.40 16.02
CA SER A 176 -6.13 -2.82 15.02
C SER A 176 -5.60 -2.65 13.61
N THR A 177 -5.05 -1.47 13.27
CA THR A 177 -4.51 -1.21 11.93
C THR A 177 -3.36 -2.16 11.59
N THR A 178 -2.44 -2.42 12.53
CA THR A 178 -1.35 -3.37 12.31
C THR A 178 -1.87 -4.80 12.12
N ALA A 179 -2.88 -5.23 12.87
CA ALA A 179 -3.52 -6.52 12.69
C ALA A 179 -4.24 -6.61 11.34
N GLU A 180 -4.96 -5.56 10.92
CA GLU A 180 -5.60 -5.46 9.60
C GLU A 180 -4.57 -5.59 8.47
N ILE A 181 -3.41 -4.92 8.58
CA ILE A 181 -2.30 -5.06 7.62
C ILE A 181 -1.81 -6.52 7.61
N PHE A 182 -1.59 -7.11 8.77
CA PHE A 182 -1.12 -8.49 8.90
C PHE A 182 -2.04 -9.49 8.19
N PHE A 183 -3.33 -9.47 8.50
CA PHE A 183 -4.29 -10.38 7.87
C PHE A 183 -4.45 -10.08 6.37
N THR A 184 -4.49 -8.81 5.96
CA THR A 184 -4.61 -8.42 4.55
C THR A 184 -3.44 -8.95 3.73
N VAL A 185 -2.21 -8.77 4.20
CA VAL A 185 -1.00 -9.22 3.51
C VAL A 185 -0.99 -10.74 3.42
N ILE A 186 -1.23 -11.46 4.53
CA ILE A 186 -1.23 -12.93 4.53
C ILE A 186 -2.28 -13.49 3.56
N VAL A 187 -3.53 -13.03 3.68
CA VAL A 187 -4.63 -13.53 2.83
C VAL A 187 -4.35 -13.24 1.36
N THR A 188 -3.87 -12.04 1.03
CA THR A 188 -3.57 -11.64 -0.34
C THR A 188 -2.42 -12.46 -0.92
N VAL A 189 -1.32 -12.64 -0.16
CA VAL A 189 -0.17 -13.45 -0.59
C VAL A 189 -0.57 -14.92 -0.82
N VAL A 190 -1.31 -15.51 0.12
CA VAL A 190 -1.78 -16.90 0.00
C VAL A 190 -2.68 -17.07 -1.22
N LEU A 191 -3.67 -16.19 -1.42
CA LEU A 191 -4.61 -16.31 -2.54
C LEU A 191 -3.95 -16.11 -3.91
N ILE A 192 -2.96 -15.21 -4.03
CA ILE A 192 -2.30 -14.92 -5.30
C ILE A 192 -1.26 -16.00 -5.65
N PHE A 193 -0.32 -16.25 -4.73
CA PHE A 193 0.86 -17.03 -5.08
C PHE A 193 0.67 -18.52 -4.82
N ARG A 194 -0.12 -18.88 -3.81
CA ARG A 194 -0.19 -20.26 -3.29
C ARG A 194 -1.58 -20.64 -2.78
N PRO A 195 -2.64 -20.51 -3.59
CA PRO A 195 -4.00 -20.85 -3.16
C PRO A 195 -4.15 -22.33 -2.81
N GLY A 196 -3.30 -23.17 -3.43
CA GLY A 196 -3.24 -24.61 -3.17
C GLY A 196 -2.79 -25.02 -1.78
N VAL A 197 -2.39 -24.10 -0.90
CA VAL A 197 -2.06 -24.38 0.52
C VAL A 197 -3.32 -24.41 1.39
N ILE A 198 -4.42 -23.84 0.93
CA ILE A 198 -5.72 -23.93 1.60
C ILE A 198 -6.36 -25.25 1.16
N GLY A 199 -6.10 -26.30 1.92
CA GLY A 199 -6.46 -27.67 1.55
C GLY A 199 -6.60 -28.57 2.76
N VAL A 200 -7.02 -29.80 2.50
CA VAL A 200 -7.10 -30.87 3.51
C VAL A 200 -6.30 -32.05 3.03
N SER A 201 -5.56 -32.69 3.94
CA SER A 201 -4.94 -34.00 3.74
C SER A 201 -5.49 -34.96 4.78
N LEU A 202 -5.77 -36.19 4.37
CA LEU A 202 -6.31 -37.23 5.24
C LEU A 202 -5.33 -38.40 5.28
N ASN A 203 -4.78 -38.68 6.45
CA ASN A 203 -4.07 -39.93 6.78
C ASN A 203 -3.21 -40.51 5.64
N GLY A 204 -2.29 -39.71 5.07
CA GLY A 204 -1.35 -40.15 4.03
C GLY A 204 -1.85 -40.00 2.59
N SER A 205 -3.05 -39.46 2.36
CA SER A 205 -3.52 -39.04 1.04
C SER A 205 -2.83 -37.76 0.57
N GLN A 206 -2.76 -37.58 -0.76
CA GLN A 206 -2.30 -36.33 -1.34
C GLN A 206 -3.11 -35.14 -0.82
N PHE A 207 -2.44 -34.00 -0.67
CA PHE A 207 -3.04 -32.75 -0.21
C PHE A 207 -4.01 -32.23 -1.28
N VAL A 208 -5.30 -32.10 -0.95
CA VAL A 208 -6.34 -31.65 -1.88
C VAL A 208 -6.70 -30.19 -1.59
N PRO A 209 -6.45 -29.25 -2.52
CA PRO A 209 -6.86 -27.85 -2.39
C PRO A 209 -8.37 -27.70 -2.32
N ILE A 210 -8.85 -26.82 -1.43
CA ILE A 210 -10.27 -26.47 -1.30
C ILE A 210 -10.72 -25.61 -2.48
N LEU A 211 -9.90 -24.63 -2.86
CA LEU A 211 -10.20 -23.71 -3.94
C LEU A 211 -9.69 -24.25 -5.28
N ASN A 212 -10.47 -24.06 -6.33
CA ASN A 212 -10.06 -24.33 -7.70
C ASN A 212 -9.10 -23.23 -8.15
N ALA A 213 -7.82 -23.57 -8.33
CA ALA A 213 -6.77 -22.62 -8.69
C ALA A 213 -7.00 -21.97 -10.07
N ASP A 214 -7.42 -22.74 -11.07
CA ASP A 214 -7.70 -22.23 -12.42
C ASP A 214 -8.84 -21.22 -12.39
N ARG A 215 -9.88 -21.52 -11.61
CA ARG A 215 -11.01 -20.61 -11.48
C ARG A 215 -10.63 -19.35 -10.70
N LEU A 216 -9.88 -19.50 -9.61
CA LEU A 216 -9.37 -18.38 -8.82
C LEU A 216 -8.49 -17.43 -9.66
N ASN A 217 -7.71 -17.97 -10.60
CA ASN A 217 -6.86 -17.18 -11.50
C ASN A 217 -7.67 -16.18 -12.35
N THR A 218 -8.94 -16.48 -12.64
CA THR A 218 -9.86 -15.53 -13.34
C THR A 218 -10.10 -14.26 -12.51
N TYR A 219 -9.94 -14.32 -11.18
CA TYR A 219 -10.18 -13.23 -10.24
C TYR A 219 -8.88 -12.57 -9.75
N ILE A 220 -7.71 -13.03 -10.19
CA ILE A 220 -6.41 -12.61 -9.62
C ILE A 220 -6.15 -11.12 -9.77
N ILE A 221 -6.51 -10.52 -10.91
CA ILE A 221 -6.39 -9.08 -11.15
C ILE A 221 -7.26 -8.30 -10.15
N GLY A 222 -8.48 -8.80 -9.90
CA GLY A 222 -9.37 -8.23 -8.88
C GLY A 222 -8.74 -8.33 -7.49
N ILE A 223 -8.27 -9.51 -7.10
CA ILE A 223 -7.63 -9.74 -5.79
C ILE A 223 -6.41 -8.81 -5.59
N VAL A 224 -5.56 -8.67 -6.60
CA VAL A 224 -4.41 -7.74 -6.57
C VAL A 224 -4.88 -6.30 -6.39
N LEU A 225 -5.85 -5.86 -7.19
CA LEU A 225 -6.37 -4.48 -7.13
C LEU A 225 -6.98 -4.18 -5.76
N PHE A 226 -7.85 -5.07 -5.25
CA PHE A 226 -8.44 -4.92 -3.92
C PHE A 226 -7.38 -4.97 -2.82
N GLY A 227 -6.36 -5.81 -2.95
CA GLY A 227 -5.22 -5.87 -2.02
C GLY A 227 -4.43 -4.56 -1.97
N VAL A 228 -4.11 -3.99 -3.13
CA VAL A 228 -3.37 -2.71 -3.25
C VAL A 228 -4.19 -1.54 -2.68
N VAL A 229 -5.48 -1.46 -3.01
CA VAL A 229 -6.37 -0.40 -2.49
C VAL A 229 -6.56 -0.55 -0.98
N SER A 230 -6.74 -1.78 -0.48
CA SER A 230 -6.82 -2.07 0.97
C SER A 230 -5.55 -1.58 1.68
N LEU A 231 -4.38 -1.95 1.14
CA LEU A 231 -3.10 -1.50 1.69
C LEU A 231 -3.01 0.03 1.69
N GLY A 232 -3.39 0.71 0.62
CA GLY A 232 -3.43 2.17 0.54
C GLY A 232 -4.31 2.83 1.61
N ILE A 233 -5.50 2.28 1.87
CA ILE A 233 -6.39 2.76 2.93
C ILE A 233 -5.75 2.53 4.31
N LEU A 234 -5.13 1.39 4.55
CA LEU A 234 -4.43 1.09 5.81
C LEU A 234 -3.20 1.98 6.03
N VAL A 235 -2.45 2.29 4.97
CA VAL A 235 -1.38 3.29 5.00
C VAL A 235 -1.96 4.65 5.37
N TRP A 236 -3.08 5.06 4.75
CA TRP A 236 -3.74 6.32 5.08
C TRP A 236 -4.18 6.38 6.55
N LYS A 237 -4.78 5.31 7.10
CA LYS A 237 -5.09 5.18 8.54
C LYS A 237 -3.85 5.31 9.43
N THR A 238 -2.66 4.96 8.92
CA THR A 238 -1.39 5.03 9.66
C THR A 238 -0.80 6.45 9.63
N ILE A 239 -0.88 7.13 8.49
CA ILE A 239 -0.43 8.53 8.34
C ILE A 239 -1.37 9.48 9.11
N TYR A 240 -2.67 9.23 9.04
CA TYR A 240 -3.71 9.99 9.73
C TYR A 240 -4.36 9.10 10.81
N PRO A 241 -3.83 9.07 12.05
CA PRO A 241 -4.30 8.18 13.11
C PRO A 241 -5.64 8.59 13.72
N TYR A 242 -6.46 9.36 12.99
CA TYR A 242 -7.78 9.83 13.37
C TYR A 242 -8.71 9.82 12.15
N TRP A 243 -10.00 9.59 12.40
CA TRP A 243 -10.99 9.56 11.33
C TRP A 243 -11.29 10.96 10.79
N ILE A 244 -10.98 11.16 9.51
CA ILE A 244 -11.45 12.30 8.71
C ILE A 244 -12.50 11.84 7.71
N ILE A 245 -13.41 12.73 7.31
CA ILE A 245 -14.53 12.40 6.41
C ILE A 245 -14.07 11.72 5.11
N PRO A 246 -13.00 12.19 4.41
CA PRO A 246 -12.55 11.53 3.19
C PRO A 246 -12.06 10.10 3.41
N LEU A 247 -11.32 9.85 4.50
CA LEU A 247 -10.84 8.52 4.87
C LEU A 247 -11.99 7.59 5.22
N ALA A 248 -12.99 8.07 5.97
CA ALA A 248 -14.19 7.30 6.28
C ALA A 248 -15.00 6.95 5.03
N ALA A 249 -15.16 7.90 4.09
CA ALA A 249 -15.85 7.68 2.83
C ALA A 249 -15.11 6.68 1.93
N ALA A 250 -13.79 6.81 1.80
CA ALA A 250 -12.96 5.87 1.03
C ALA A 250 -13.01 4.46 1.60
N ASN A 251 -12.90 4.31 2.92
CA ASN A 251 -13.00 3.03 3.62
C ASN A 251 -14.39 2.39 3.45
N ALA A 252 -15.47 3.17 3.59
CA ALA A 252 -16.83 2.69 3.39
C ALA A 252 -17.09 2.26 1.94
N GLY A 253 -16.65 3.06 0.96
CA GLY A 253 -16.76 2.72 -0.46
C GLY A 253 -16.00 1.45 -0.81
N PHE A 254 -14.78 1.29 -0.28
CA PHE A 254 -13.98 0.08 -0.44
C PHE A 254 -14.65 -1.15 0.18
N ASN A 255 -15.22 -1.02 1.38
CA ASN A 255 -15.95 -2.10 2.05
C ASN A 255 -17.16 -2.56 1.23
N ILE A 256 -17.91 -1.63 0.63
CA ILE A 256 -19.03 -1.96 -0.28
C ILE A 256 -18.52 -2.68 -1.54
N ALA A 257 -17.49 -2.16 -2.19
CA ALA A 257 -16.92 -2.77 -3.38
C ALA A 257 -16.40 -4.19 -3.09
N THR A 258 -15.76 -4.39 -1.94
CA THR A 258 -15.26 -5.69 -1.49
C THR A 258 -16.41 -6.65 -1.21
N ALA A 259 -17.49 -6.19 -0.56
CA ALA A 259 -18.69 -6.99 -0.34
C ALA A 259 -19.28 -7.48 -1.67
N VAL A 260 -19.44 -6.59 -2.64
CA VAL A 260 -19.93 -6.93 -3.98
C VAL A 260 -19.01 -7.94 -4.67
N PHE A 261 -17.69 -7.74 -4.61
CA PHE A 261 -16.71 -8.65 -5.18
C PHE A 261 -16.77 -10.05 -4.56
N MET A 262 -16.90 -10.14 -3.22
CA MET A 262 -17.08 -11.42 -2.53
C MET A 262 -18.37 -12.14 -2.95
N LEU A 263 -19.47 -11.40 -3.11
CA LEU A 263 -20.73 -11.98 -3.58
C LEU A 263 -20.61 -12.57 -4.99
N PHE A 264 -19.85 -11.92 -5.89
CA PHE A 264 -19.55 -12.49 -7.20
C PHE A 264 -18.74 -13.78 -7.10
N MET A 265 -17.67 -13.79 -6.28
CA MET A 265 -16.83 -14.98 -6.09
C MET A 265 -17.61 -16.15 -5.48
N VAL A 266 -18.44 -15.91 -4.45
CA VAL A 266 -19.19 -16.96 -3.74
C VAL A 266 -20.33 -17.53 -4.58
N ARG A 267 -20.88 -16.73 -5.51
CA ARG A 267 -21.90 -17.19 -6.46
C ARG A 267 -21.33 -18.17 -7.50
N ASP A 268 -20.03 -18.09 -7.77
CA ASP A 268 -19.36 -18.92 -8.76
C ASP A 268 -19.21 -20.37 -8.26
N ARG A 269 -20.01 -21.26 -8.83
CA ARG A 269 -20.09 -22.67 -8.43
C ARG A 269 -18.80 -23.46 -8.72
N HIS A 270 -17.93 -22.94 -9.59
CA HIS A 270 -16.67 -23.60 -9.97
C HIS A 270 -15.49 -23.18 -9.09
N MET A 271 -15.70 -22.27 -8.12
CA MET A 271 -14.65 -21.83 -7.22
C MET A 271 -14.13 -22.90 -6.29
N VAL A 272 -14.98 -23.89 -5.98
CA VAL A 272 -14.62 -25.00 -5.11
C VAL A 272 -14.08 -26.12 -5.96
N ASN A 273 -12.96 -26.70 -5.53
CA ASN A 273 -12.37 -27.84 -6.20
C ASN A 273 -13.33 -29.05 -6.14
N GLY A 274 -13.64 -29.63 -7.30
CA GLY A 274 -14.50 -30.82 -7.37
C GLY A 274 -13.89 -32.04 -6.66
N GLU A 275 -12.56 -32.19 -6.71
CA GLU A 275 -11.87 -33.26 -5.99
C GLU A 275 -12.04 -33.15 -4.48
N PHE A 276 -12.04 -31.92 -3.95
CA PHE A 276 -12.30 -31.67 -2.54
C PHE A 276 -13.74 -32.05 -2.16
N LEU A 277 -14.72 -31.76 -3.01
CA LEU A 277 -16.11 -32.17 -2.78
C LEU A 277 -16.28 -33.69 -2.80
N ASN A 278 -15.62 -34.37 -3.73
CA ASN A 278 -15.60 -35.84 -3.78
C ASN A 278 -14.92 -36.44 -2.54
N LEU A 279 -13.85 -35.81 -2.05
CA LEU A 279 -13.19 -36.21 -0.82
C LEU A 279 -14.15 -36.13 0.37
N LEU A 280 -14.88 -35.02 0.50
CA LEU A 280 -15.90 -34.86 1.54
C LEU A 280 -17.04 -35.87 1.41
N GLU A 281 -17.48 -36.20 0.19
CA GLU A 281 -18.46 -37.28 -0.03
C GLU A 281 -17.91 -38.62 0.48
N SER A 282 -16.67 -38.99 0.16
CA SER A 282 -16.10 -40.26 0.64
C SER A 282 -15.93 -40.35 2.16
N LEU A 283 -15.74 -39.20 2.82
CA LEU A 283 -15.63 -39.11 4.28
C LEU A 283 -16.98 -39.03 5.00
N THR A 284 -18.02 -38.56 4.32
CA THR A 284 -19.34 -38.36 4.91
C THR A 284 -20.31 -39.42 4.40
N LYS A 285 -21.38 -39.70 5.14
CA LYS A 285 -22.46 -40.56 4.61
C LYS A 285 -23.43 -39.78 3.69
N LEU A 286 -22.97 -38.65 3.14
CA LEU A 286 -23.78 -37.71 2.37
C LEU A 286 -23.46 -37.87 0.89
N THR A 287 -24.47 -37.65 0.04
CA THR A 287 -24.29 -37.64 -1.42
C THR A 287 -23.60 -36.35 -1.89
N LEU A 288 -22.91 -36.39 -3.03
CA LEU A 288 -22.23 -35.22 -3.62
C LEU A 288 -23.11 -33.95 -3.71
N PRO A 289 -24.41 -34.02 -4.11
CA PRO A 289 -25.27 -32.84 -4.11
C PRO A 289 -25.52 -32.26 -2.72
N GLN A 290 -25.65 -33.11 -1.70
CA GLN A 290 -25.82 -32.67 -0.31
C GLN A 290 -24.55 -31.99 0.22
N VAL A 291 -23.38 -32.59 -0.02
CA VAL A 291 -22.08 -32.01 0.35
C VAL A 291 -21.87 -30.67 -0.32
N THR A 292 -22.12 -30.58 -1.63
CA THR A 292 -22.00 -29.35 -2.41
C THR A 292 -22.91 -28.25 -1.87
N LEU A 293 -24.16 -28.58 -1.51
CA LEU A 293 -25.12 -27.63 -0.95
C LEU A 293 -24.68 -27.12 0.43
N ILE A 294 -24.20 -28.01 1.31
CA ILE A 294 -23.70 -27.64 2.64
C ILE A 294 -22.51 -26.71 2.51
N TRP A 295 -21.55 -27.06 1.66
CA TRP A 295 -20.37 -26.26 1.42
C TRP A 295 -20.72 -24.87 0.86
N GLN A 296 -21.61 -24.83 -0.14
CA GLN A 296 -22.08 -23.57 -0.71
C GLN A 296 -22.75 -22.69 0.34
N ARG A 297 -23.59 -23.25 1.22
CA ARG A 297 -24.17 -22.51 2.35
C ARG A 297 -23.09 -21.98 3.30
N GLY A 298 -22.06 -22.78 3.57
CA GLY A 298 -20.90 -22.36 4.36
C GLY A 298 -20.20 -21.13 3.77
N LEU A 299 -19.96 -21.12 2.45
CA LEU A 299 -19.38 -19.96 1.76
C LEU A 299 -20.27 -18.72 1.85
N TRP A 300 -21.59 -18.87 1.73
CA TRP A 300 -22.54 -17.77 1.90
C TRP A 300 -22.53 -17.19 3.32
N VAL A 301 -22.47 -18.06 4.34
CA VAL A 301 -22.36 -17.62 5.75
C VAL A 301 -21.04 -16.89 5.98
N PHE A 302 -19.93 -17.43 5.47
CA PHE A 302 -18.61 -16.80 5.56
C PHE A 302 -18.61 -15.40 4.91
N ALA A 303 -19.17 -15.28 3.70
CA ALA A 303 -19.33 -14.01 3.02
C ALA A 303 -20.19 -13.03 3.83
N ALA A 304 -21.33 -13.49 4.38
CA ALA A 304 -22.21 -12.67 5.19
C ALA A 304 -21.50 -12.13 6.45
N VAL A 305 -20.66 -12.94 7.10
CA VAL A 305 -19.85 -12.52 8.25
C VAL A 305 -18.86 -11.42 7.85
N ILE A 306 -18.13 -11.59 6.75
CA ILE A 306 -17.18 -10.56 6.29
C ILE A 306 -17.91 -9.26 5.92
N ILE A 307 -19.04 -9.36 5.23
CA ILE A 307 -19.87 -8.20 4.87
C ILE A 307 -20.37 -7.49 6.14
N MET A 308 -20.79 -8.24 7.16
CA MET A 308 -21.19 -7.68 8.44
C MET A 308 -20.04 -6.93 9.13
N ILE A 309 -18.83 -7.51 9.15
CA ILE A 309 -17.62 -6.86 9.68
C ILE A 309 -17.34 -5.56 8.91
N ALA A 310 -17.42 -5.60 7.58
CA ALA A 310 -17.18 -4.44 6.71
C ALA A 310 -18.22 -3.33 6.94
N ILE A 311 -19.50 -3.68 7.19
CA ILE A 311 -20.55 -2.73 7.55
C ILE A 311 -20.23 -2.09 8.92
N CYS A 312 -19.90 -2.91 9.93
CA CYS A 312 -19.56 -2.42 11.27
C CYS A 312 -18.36 -1.46 11.25
N ASP A 313 -17.29 -1.79 10.51
CA ASP A 313 -16.11 -0.94 10.36
C ASP A 313 -16.47 0.38 9.65
N SER A 314 -17.28 0.33 8.60
CA SER A 314 -17.75 1.53 7.88
C SER A 314 -18.57 2.45 8.78
N ILE A 315 -19.50 1.90 9.57
CA ILE A 315 -20.31 2.65 10.53
C ILE A 315 -19.43 3.27 11.61
N ALA A 316 -18.46 2.52 12.14
CA ALA A 316 -17.53 3.00 13.15
C ALA A 316 -16.71 4.20 12.64
N GLY A 317 -16.22 4.14 11.40
CA GLY A 317 -15.49 5.24 10.77
C GLY A 317 -16.34 6.50 10.62
N VAL A 318 -17.55 6.38 10.07
CA VAL A 318 -18.45 7.52 9.85
C VAL A 318 -18.93 8.13 11.17
N PHE A 319 -19.25 7.30 12.17
CA PHE A 319 -19.72 7.78 13.47
C PHE A 319 -18.63 8.52 14.23
N LYS A 320 -17.38 8.05 14.17
CA LYS A 320 -16.23 8.71 14.79
C LYS A 320 -15.90 10.05 14.11
N CYS A 321 -16.21 10.24 12.83
CA CYS A 321 -16.05 11.54 12.17
C CYS A 321 -17.04 12.62 12.67
N LYS A 322 -18.26 12.24 13.05
CA LYS A 322 -19.36 13.17 13.37
C LYS A 322 -19.35 13.74 14.80
N ARG A 323 -18.54 13.17 15.71
CA ARG A 323 -18.37 13.62 17.09
C ARG A 323 -16.94 14.04 17.28
#